data_AF-A0A357LH65-F1
#
_entry.id   AF-A0A357LH65-F1
#
_cell.length_a   1.000
_cell.length_b   1.000
_cell.length_c   1.000
_cell.angle_alpha   90.00
_cell.angle_beta   90.00
_cell.angle_gamma   90.00
#
_symmetry.space_group_name_H-M   'P 1'
#
loop_
_entity.id
_entity.type
_entity.pdbx_description
1 polymer ?
#
loop_
_entity_poly.entity_id
_entity_poly.type
_entity_poly.pdbx_seq_one_letter_code
_entity_poly.pdbx_strand_id
1 'polypeptide(L)'
;MDIPAAVEQRRPIKETPLERLGRAAGDFAVALFRLALLSALLLPILIFAFFSVDLPFRGFDQYFGAMRAKPGNWLSLGFFAMALAPFLVIFVSRRFGGEEAARVVTASWTVAAIAAFAGVSYLAPVLEAGDMPSVAFVVAFVGSSMIAQFAAAGVYDITRGSERWWRAPFFAALAAYVAQAFLYFPVAYWGSNAPWLNWLVQYVALAALGTSVFLGVYRALMRPLKPRGGWGG
;
A
#
# COMPACT_ATOMS: atom_id res chain seq x y z
N MET A 1 51.31 -0.51 -9.24
CA MET A 1 50.94 0.64 -10.10
C MET A 1 49.57 1.09 -9.64
N ASP A 2 49.53 2.11 -8.79
CA ASP A 2 48.27 2.67 -8.29
C ASP A 2 47.71 3.63 -9.33
N ILE A 3 46.52 3.32 -9.85
CA ILE A 3 45.79 4.21 -10.75
C ILE A 3 45.07 5.23 -9.85
N PRO A 4 45.41 6.53 -9.90
CA PRO A 4 44.73 7.52 -9.10
C PRO A 4 43.27 7.61 -9.57
N ALA A 5 42.33 7.45 -8.64
CA ALA A 5 40.91 7.62 -8.91
C ALA A 5 40.67 9.01 -9.49
N ALA A 6 40.17 9.07 -10.73
CA ALA A 6 39.78 10.31 -11.37
C ALA A 6 38.60 10.90 -10.59
N VAL A 7 38.88 11.79 -9.65
CA VAL A 7 37.86 12.60 -8.99
C VAL A 7 37.31 13.55 -10.05
N GLU A 8 36.12 13.24 -10.54
CA GLU A 8 35.38 14.07 -11.49
C GLU A 8 35.02 15.40 -10.79
N GLN A 9 35.93 16.37 -10.83
CA GLN A 9 35.67 17.74 -10.37
C GLN A 9 34.69 18.39 -11.35
N ARG A 10 33.39 18.19 -11.13
CA ARG A 10 32.36 18.99 -11.79
C ARG A 10 32.60 20.45 -11.43
N ARG A 11 33.02 21.24 -12.41
CA ARG A 11 33.13 22.70 -12.26
C ARG A 11 31.77 23.23 -11.79
N PRO A 12 31.70 23.99 -10.68
CA PRO A 12 30.45 24.58 -10.24
C PRO A 12 29.96 25.52 -11.35
N ILE A 13 28.82 25.19 -11.95
CA ILE A 13 28.15 26.07 -12.90
C ILE A 13 27.80 27.33 -12.10
N LYS A 14 28.36 28.48 -12.49
CA LYS A 14 28.01 29.77 -11.90
C LYS A 14 26.60 30.13 -12.33
N GLU A 15 25.62 29.62 -11.62
CA GLU A 15 24.21 29.93 -11.83
C GLU A 15 23.85 31.24 -11.17
N THR A 16 23.08 32.04 -11.89
CA THR A 16 22.39 33.17 -11.27
C THR A 16 21.32 32.66 -10.30
N PRO A 17 20.94 33.44 -9.27
CA PRO A 17 19.87 33.07 -8.35
C PRO A 17 18.54 32.74 -9.07
N LEU A 18 18.25 33.41 -10.18
CA LEU A 18 17.05 33.18 -11.00
C LEU A 18 17.10 31.84 -11.74
N GLU A 19 18.25 31.46 -12.31
CA GLU A 19 18.41 30.16 -12.98
C GLU A 19 18.31 29.01 -11.97
N ARG A 20 18.87 29.18 -10.77
CA ARG A 20 18.75 28.21 -9.69
C ARG A 20 17.28 28.05 -9.25
N LEU A 21 16.56 29.16 -9.08
CA LEU A 21 15.15 29.14 -8.74
C LEU A 21 14.33 28.44 -9.84
N GLY A 22 14.57 28.77 -11.11
CA GLY A 22 13.89 28.17 -12.25
C GLY A 22 14.10 26.66 -12.33
N ARG A 23 15.34 26.19 -12.13
CA ARG A 23 15.62 24.75 -12.09
C ARG A 23 14.94 24.06 -10.91
N ALA A 24 15.05 24.64 -9.71
CA ALA A 24 14.43 24.08 -8.51
C ALA A 24 12.90 23.99 -8.67
N ALA A 25 12.27 24.99 -9.27
CA ALA A 25 10.84 24.98 -9.58
C ALA A 25 10.49 23.90 -10.60
N GLY A 26 11.31 23.70 -11.64
CA GLY A 26 11.14 22.62 -12.62
C GLY A 26 11.25 21.24 -12.00
N ASP A 27 12.29 21.01 -11.19
CA ASP A 27 12.51 19.74 -10.49
C ASP A 27 11.36 19.43 -9.51
N PHE A 28 10.88 20.46 -8.80
CA PHE A 28 9.71 20.36 -7.93
C PHE A 28 8.44 19.98 -8.71
N ALA A 29 8.15 20.67 -9.82
CA ALA A 29 6.98 20.39 -10.65
C ALA A 29 7.00 18.96 -11.19
N VAL A 30 8.15 18.48 -11.65
CA VAL A 30 8.32 17.09 -12.12
C VAL A 30 8.12 16.09 -10.99
N ALA A 31 8.65 16.36 -9.80
CA ALA A 31 8.45 15.51 -8.62
C ALA A 31 6.97 15.47 -8.20
N LEU A 32 6.29 16.61 -8.18
CA LEU A 32 4.87 16.73 -7.86
C LEU A 32 4.00 15.98 -8.87
N PHE A 33 4.25 16.17 -10.17
CA PHE A 33 3.53 15.47 -11.23
C PHE A 33 3.71 13.95 -11.13
N ARG A 34 4.94 13.49 -10.87
CA ARG A 34 5.22 12.07 -10.64
C ARG A 34 4.47 11.53 -9.44
N LEU A 35 4.51 12.26 -8.31
CA LEU A 35 3.79 11.87 -7.09
C LEU A 35 2.29 11.75 -7.36
N ALA A 36 1.70 12.73 -8.06
CA ALA A 36 0.29 12.70 -8.44
C ALA A 36 -0.04 11.48 -9.31
N LEU A 37 0.75 11.20 -10.35
CA LEU A 37 0.55 10.07 -11.25
C LEU A 37 0.67 8.72 -10.53
N LEU A 38 1.64 8.58 -9.63
CA LEU A 38 1.82 7.35 -8.85
C LEU A 38 0.72 7.17 -7.80
N SER A 39 0.29 8.26 -7.16
CA SER A 39 -0.83 8.24 -6.21
C SER A 39 -2.13 7.84 -6.89
N ALA A 40 -2.34 8.28 -8.13
CA ALA A 40 -3.49 7.89 -8.95
C ALA A 40 -3.60 6.38 -9.21
N LEU A 41 -2.51 5.60 -9.02
CA LEU A 41 -2.57 4.14 -9.10
C LEU A 41 -3.24 3.50 -7.87
N LEU A 42 -3.10 4.13 -6.69
CA LEU A 42 -3.70 3.64 -5.44
C LEU A 42 -5.14 4.14 -5.26
N LEU A 43 -5.48 5.32 -5.79
CA LEU A 43 -6.79 5.94 -5.58
C LEU A 43 -7.98 5.05 -5.97
N PRO A 44 -7.99 4.33 -7.11
CA PRO A 44 -9.11 3.46 -7.46
C PRO A 44 -9.36 2.38 -6.42
N ILE A 45 -8.28 1.81 -5.84
CA ILE A 45 -8.38 0.80 -4.78
C ILE A 45 -8.95 1.43 -3.51
N LEU A 46 -8.41 2.58 -3.09
CA LEU A 46 -8.85 3.27 -1.88
C LEU A 46 -10.32 3.72 -1.96
N ILE A 47 -10.71 4.29 -3.09
CA ILE A 47 -12.09 4.76 -3.34
C ILE A 47 -13.05 3.58 -3.42
N PHE A 48 -12.71 2.54 -4.19
CA PHE A 48 -13.53 1.33 -4.25
C PHE A 48 -13.67 0.70 -2.87
N ALA A 49 -12.57 0.64 -2.11
CA ALA A 49 -12.59 0.07 -0.77
C ALA A 49 -13.48 0.86 0.17
N PHE A 50 -13.44 2.19 0.11
CA PHE A 50 -14.32 3.06 0.89
C PHE A 50 -15.81 2.77 0.62
N PHE A 51 -16.21 2.63 -0.64
CA PHE A 51 -17.61 2.42 -1.03
C PHE A 51 -18.11 0.97 -0.94
N SER A 52 -17.23 0.00 -0.67
CA SER A 52 -17.59 -1.42 -0.66
C SER A 52 -17.14 -2.15 0.61
N VAL A 53 -16.80 -1.39 1.66
CA VAL A 53 -16.27 -1.94 2.92
C VAL A 53 -17.34 -2.69 3.73
N ASP A 54 -18.62 -2.41 3.46
CA ASP A 54 -19.82 -2.98 4.05
C ASP A 54 -20.32 -4.23 3.29
N LEU A 55 -19.94 -4.37 2.01
CA LEU A 55 -20.38 -5.47 1.16
C LEU A 55 -19.56 -6.74 1.43
N PRO A 56 -20.15 -7.87 1.86
CA PRO A 56 -19.39 -9.07 2.17
C PRO A 56 -18.87 -9.76 0.90
N PHE A 57 -17.60 -10.18 0.92
CA PHE A 57 -17.03 -11.02 -0.13
C PHE A 57 -17.10 -12.49 0.27
N ARG A 58 -17.96 -13.25 -0.41
CA ARG A 58 -18.26 -14.67 -0.07
C ARG A 58 -17.54 -15.69 -0.97
N GLY A 59 -16.60 -15.26 -1.81
CA GLY A 59 -15.95 -16.13 -2.80
C GLY A 59 -15.18 -17.31 -2.19
N PHE A 60 -14.77 -17.21 -0.92
CA PHE A 60 -14.07 -18.26 -0.20
C PHE A 60 -14.95 -19.12 0.70
N ASP A 61 -16.23 -18.75 0.91
CA ASP A 61 -17.10 -19.40 1.90
C ASP A 61 -17.30 -20.89 1.64
N GLN A 62 -17.24 -21.31 0.37
CA GLN A 62 -17.35 -22.71 -0.05
C GLN A 62 -16.25 -23.62 0.52
N TYR A 63 -15.10 -23.06 0.90
CA TYR A 63 -13.98 -23.82 1.47
C TYR A 63 -14.09 -23.99 3.00
N PHE A 64 -15.13 -23.43 3.64
CA PHE A 64 -15.29 -23.43 5.09
C PHE A 64 -16.66 -24.00 5.50
N GLY A 65 -16.65 -25.18 6.12
CA GLY A 65 -17.89 -25.85 6.56
C GLY A 65 -18.58 -25.20 7.76
N ALA A 66 -17.82 -24.65 8.71
CA ALA A 66 -18.38 -24.02 9.89
C ALA A 66 -18.84 -22.58 9.59
N MET A 67 -20.12 -22.27 9.83
CA MET A 67 -20.72 -20.96 9.52
C MET A 67 -19.94 -19.78 10.12
N ARG A 68 -19.51 -19.89 11.38
CA ARG A 68 -18.73 -18.84 12.07
C ARG A 68 -17.31 -18.67 11.53
N ALA A 69 -16.78 -19.67 10.84
CA ALA A 69 -15.44 -19.65 10.26
C ALA A 69 -15.44 -19.17 8.80
N LYS A 70 -16.59 -18.84 8.20
CA LYS A 70 -16.66 -18.37 6.81
C LYS A 70 -16.00 -17.00 6.66
N PRO A 71 -15.09 -16.81 5.67
CA PRO A 71 -14.43 -15.53 5.44
C PRO A 71 -15.40 -14.38 5.18
N GLY A 72 -16.55 -14.64 4.53
CA GLY A 72 -17.57 -13.61 4.28
C GLY A 72 -18.16 -12.95 5.53
N ASN A 73 -17.88 -13.46 6.73
CA ASN A 73 -18.28 -12.81 7.99
C ASN A 73 -17.36 -11.64 8.39
N TRP A 74 -16.14 -11.57 7.85
CA TRP A 74 -15.16 -10.53 8.20
C TRP A 74 -14.53 -9.87 6.96
N LEU A 75 -14.52 -10.56 5.82
CA LEU A 75 -13.93 -10.12 4.57
C LEU A 75 -14.99 -9.39 3.73
N SER A 76 -14.85 -8.07 3.62
CA SER A 76 -15.65 -7.27 2.70
C SER A 76 -14.98 -7.14 1.33
N LEU A 77 -15.74 -6.70 0.33
CA LEU A 77 -15.23 -6.35 -1.00
C LEU A 77 -14.14 -5.29 -0.90
N GLY A 78 -14.34 -4.28 -0.05
CA GLY A 78 -13.33 -3.26 0.16
C GLY A 78 -12.06 -3.80 0.81
N PHE A 79 -12.20 -4.66 1.82
CA PHE A 79 -11.05 -5.33 2.45
C PHE A 79 -10.30 -6.24 1.48
N PHE A 80 -11.03 -6.95 0.62
CA PHE A 80 -10.47 -7.78 -0.45
C PHE A 80 -9.71 -6.94 -1.49
N ALA A 81 -10.29 -5.83 -1.96
CA ALA A 81 -9.62 -4.93 -2.91
C ALA A 81 -8.36 -4.30 -2.31
N MET A 82 -8.40 -3.92 -1.02
CA MET A 82 -7.23 -3.39 -0.31
C MET A 82 -6.05 -4.36 -0.24
N ALA A 83 -6.27 -5.67 -0.40
CA ALA A 83 -5.17 -6.62 -0.50
C ALA A 83 -4.23 -6.30 -1.69
N LEU A 84 -4.70 -5.61 -2.73
CA LEU A 84 -3.86 -5.22 -3.87
C LEU A 84 -2.94 -4.03 -3.59
N ALA A 85 -3.23 -3.21 -2.57
CA ALA A 85 -2.49 -1.99 -2.29
C ALA A 85 -1.01 -2.24 -1.94
N PRO A 86 -0.68 -3.17 -1.01
CA PRO A 86 0.72 -3.53 -0.73
C PRO A 86 1.50 -3.98 -1.97
N PHE A 87 0.87 -4.69 -2.90
CA PHE A 87 1.50 -5.13 -4.16
C PHE A 87 1.86 -3.95 -5.07
N LEU A 88 0.97 -2.96 -5.22
CA LEU A 88 1.28 -1.75 -5.97
C LEU A 88 2.41 -0.96 -5.31
N VAL A 89 2.41 -0.86 -3.98
CA VAL A 89 3.48 -0.19 -3.23
C VAL A 89 4.83 -0.89 -3.44
N ILE A 90 4.86 -2.21 -3.50
CA ILE A 90 6.06 -2.98 -3.86
C ILE A 90 6.56 -2.62 -5.27
N PHE A 91 5.67 -2.48 -6.26
CA PHE A 91 6.05 -2.05 -7.60
C PHE A 91 6.60 -0.62 -7.65
N VAL A 92 5.98 0.31 -6.91
CA VAL A 92 6.49 1.69 -6.78
C VAL A 92 7.87 1.66 -6.12
N SER A 93 8.02 0.92 -5.02
CA SER A 93 9.30 0.77 -4.30
C SER A 93 10.39 0.17 -5.18
N ARG A 94 10.05 -0.81 -6.02
CA ARG A 94 10.97 -1.38 -7.02
C ARG A 94 11.51 -0.34 -7.99
N ARG A 95 10.64 0.53 -8.51
CA ARG A 95 11.01 1.46 -9.58
C ARG A 95 11.64 2.76 -9.04
N PHE A 96 11.15 3.26 -7.92
CA PHE A 96 11.46 4.60 -7.41
C PHE A 96 12.06 4.63 -5.99
N GLY A 97 12.13 3.49 -5.30
CA GLY A 97 12.59 3.40 -3.91
C GLY A 97 11.49 3.56 -2.86
N GLY A 98 11.77 3.11 -1.65
CA GLY A 98 10.83 3.09 -0.52
C GLY A 98 10.42 4.48 -0.04
N GLU A 99 11.30 5.48 -0.11
CA GLU A 99 10.94 6.88 0.23
C GLU A 99 9.84 7.43 -0.68
N GLU A 100 9.99 7.24 -2.00
CA GLU A 100 8.98 7.69 -2.95
C GLU A 100 7.68 6.89 -2.78
N ALA A 101 7.78 5.59 -2.52
CA ALA A 101 6.62 4.76 -2.22
C ALA A 101 5.88 5.24 -0.96
N ALA A 102 6.60 5.61 0.11
CA ALA A 102 5.99 6.18 1.31
C ALA A 102 5.29 7.52 1.03
N ARG A 103 5.89 8.40 0.21
CA ARG A 103 5.23 9.66 -0.22
C ARG A 103 3.94 9.37 -0.98
N VAL A 104 3.96 8.39 -1.89
CA VAL A 104 2.79 7.97 -2.67
C VAL A 104 1.68 7.42 -1.76
N VAL A 105 2.03 6.59 -0.77
CA VAL A 105 1.08 6.11 0.24
C VAL A 105 0.46 7.28 0.98
N THR A 106 1.26 8.17 1.55
CA THR A 106 0.76 9.35 2.29
C THR A 106 -0.14 10.22 1.41
N ALA A 107 0.29 10.57 0.19
CA ALA A 107 -0.47 11.41 -0.73
C ALA A 107 -1.80 10.77 -1.15
N SER A 108 -1.80 9.47 -1.45
CA SER A 108 -3.02 8.75 -1.83
C SER A 108 -4.03 8.68 -0.68
N TRP A 109 -3.59 8.45 0.55
CA TRP A 109 -4.46 8.49 1.73
C TRP A 109 -4.95 9.89 2.06
N THR A 110 -4.15 10.94 1.86
CA THR A 110 -4.61 12.32 2.00
C THR A 110 -5.74 12.63 1.02
N VAL A 111 -5.59 12.27 -0.25
CA VAL A 111 -6.63 12.48 -1.26
C VAL A 111 -7.87 11.62 -0.96
N ALA A 112 -7.69 10.36 -0.55
CA ALA A 112 -8.80 9.50 -0.15
C ALA A 112 -9.55 10.04 1.08
N ALA A 113 -8.85 10.61 2.06
CA ALA A 113 -9.46 11.24 3.23
C ALA A 113 -10.28 12.48 2.85
N ILE A 114 -9.76 13.32 1.95
CA ILE A 114 -10.51 14.47 1.40
C ILE A 114 -11.76 14.00 0.64
N ALA A 115 -11.62 12.98 -0.20
CA ALA A 115 -12.74 12.42 -0.96
C ALA A 115 -13.80 11.79 -0.05
N ALA A 116 -13.38 11.04 0.98
CA ALA A 116 -14.27 10.47 1.99
C ALA A 116 -15.00 11.58 2.75
N PHE A 117 -14.29 12.61 3.22
CA PHE A 117 -14.89 13.74 3.91
C PHE A 117 -15.91 14.48 3.02
N ALA A 118 -15.59 14.72 1.75
CA ALA A 118 -16.50 15.34 0.80
C ALA A 118 -17.73 14.46 0.56
N GLY A 119 -17.56 13.14 0.42
CA GLY A 119 -18.65 12.18 0.23
C GLY A 119 -19.58 12.12 1.44
N VAL A 120 -19.03 12.04 2.66
CA VAL A 120 -19.81 12.09 3.90
C VAL A 120 -20.54 13.42 4.04
N SER A 121 -19.88 14.54 3.75
CA SER A 121 -20.51 15.88 3.82
C SER A 121 -21.67 16.02 2.84
N TYR A 122 -21.54 15.43 1.64
CA TYR A 122 -22.59 15.42 0.63
C TYR A 122 -23.79 14.55 1.05
N LEU A 123 -23.52 13.40 1.68
CA LEU A 123 -24.56 12.46 2.13
C LEU A 123 -25.14 12.84 3.51
N ALA A 124 -24.52 13.76 4.25
CA ALA A 124 -24.94 14.18 5.59
C ALA A 124 -26.45 14.46 5.75
N PRO A 125 -27.14 15.10 4.77
CA PRO A 125 -28.58 15.38 4.91
C PRO A 125 -29.49 14.14 4.85
N VAL A 126 -29.00 13.02 4.29
CA VAL A 126 -29.79 11.80 4.07
C VAL A 126 -29.33 10.62 4.93
N LEU A 127 -28.26 10.78 5.70
CA LEU A 127 -27.71 9.72 6.54
C LEU A 127 -28.51 9.55 7.83
N GLU A 128 -28.90 8.32 8.12
CA GLU A 128 -29.57 7.93 9.34
C GLU A 128 -28.59 7.38 10.38
N ALA A 129 -29.06 7.33 11.64
CA ALA A 129 -28.31 6.74 12.74
C ALA A 129 -28.15 5.22 12.52
N GLY A 130 -26.98 4.80 12.04
CA GLY A 130 -26.67 3.39 11.76
C GLY A 130 -26.04 3.15 10.39
N ASP A 131 -26.15 4.13 9.48
CA ASP A 131 -25.60 4.02 8.12
C ASP A 131 -24.07 4.10 8.09
N MET A 132 -23.48 4.71 9.13
CA MET A 132 -22.04 4.89 9.23
C MET A 132 -21.38 3.74 9.98
N PRO A 133 -20.22 3.25 9.49
CA PRO A 133 -19.41 2.30 10.24
C PRO A 133 -18.94 2.89 11.57
N SER A 134 -18.74 2.03 12.57
CA SER A 134 -18.22 2.48 13.86
C SER A 134 -16.84 3.14 13.72
N VAL A 135 -16.55 4.13 14.56
CA VAL A 135 -15.23 4.79 14.58
C VAL A 135 -14.10 3.78 14.80
N ALA A 136 -14.32 2.79 15.68
CA ALA A 136 -13.35 1.73 15.92
C ALA A 136 -13.03 0.93 14.65
N PHE A 137 -14.06 0.58 13.87
CA PHE A 137 -13.89 -0.10 12.59
C PHE A 137 -13.11 0.75 11.59
N VAL A 138 -13.48 2.03 11.43
CA VAL A 138 -12.80 2.95 10.50
C VAL A 138 -11.34 3.11 10.87
N VAL A 139 -11.03 3.33 12.15
CA VAL A 139 -9.66 3.46 12.65
C VAL A 139 -8.87 2.16 12.43
N ALA A 140 -9.46 1.00 12.74
CA ALA A 140 -8.84 -0.29 12.51
C ALA A 140 -8.54 -0.51 11.02
N PHE A 141 -9.51 -0.25 10.15
CA PHE A 141 -9.39 -0.45 8.71
C PHE A 141 -8.34 0.47 8.08
N VAL A 142 -8.46 1.78 8.29
CA VAL A 142 -7.56 2.79 7.72
C VAL A 142 -6.15 2.63 8.30
N GLY A 143 -6.03 2.56 9.62
CA GLY A 143 -4.74 2.46 10.31
C GLY A 143 -3.97 1.21 9.91
N SER A 144 -4.64 0.05 9.90
CA SER A 144 -3.98 -1.21 9.53
C SER A 144 -3.60 -1.25 8.05
N SER A 145 -4.45 -0.72 7.16
CA SER A 145 -4.19 -0.68 5.72
C SER A 145 -3.07 0.29 5.35
N MET A 146 -2.95 1.43 6.05
CA MET A 146 -1.81 2.35 5.93
C MET A 146 -0.52 1.67 6.38
N ILE A 147 -0.53 1.05 7.56
CA ILE A 147 0.64 0.36 8.11
C ILE A 147 1.10 -0.78 7.20
N ALA A 148 0.17 -1.53 6.61
CA ALA A 148 0.49 -2.57 5.62
C ALA A 148 1.29 -2.01 4.44
N GLN A 149 0.87 -0.86 3.89
CA GLN A 149 1.52 -0.22 2.77
C GLN A 149 2.90 0.33 3.14
N PHE A 150 3.06 0.96 4.31
CA PHE A 150 4.37 1.38 4.78
C PHE A 150 5.32 0.21 5.06
N ALA A 151 4.81 -0.88 5.64
CA ALA A 151 5.57 -2.11 5.85
C ALA A 151 6.00 -2.74 4.51
N ALA A 152 5.13 -2.77 3.51
CA ALA A 152 5.47 -3.20 2.16
C ALA A 152 6.61 -2.36 1.56
N ALA A 153 6.53 -1.03 1.65
CA ALA A 153 7.58 -0.15 1.16
C ALA A 153 8.91 -0.37 1.90
N GLY A 154 8.89 -0.28 3.23
CA GLY A 154 10.09 -0.37 4.07
C GLY A 154 10.78 -1.73 4.01
N VAL A 155 10.02 -2.82 4.13
CA VAL A 155 10.60 -4.17 4.09
C VAL A 155 11.12 -4.48 2.69
N TYR A 156 10.45 -4.06 1.63
CA TYR A 156 10.98 -4.20 0.27
C TYR A 156 12.30 -3.44 0.13
N ASP A 157 12.39 -2.22 0.68
CA ASP A 157 13.56 -1.37 0.61
C ASP A 157 14.79 -1.95 1.33
N ILE A 158 14.55 -2.63 2.46
CA ILE A 158 15.58 -3.31 3.25
C ILE A 158 16.03 -4.62 2.59
N THR A 159 15.12 -5.32 1.91
CA THR A 159 15.36 -6.67 1.38
C THR A 159 15.74 -6.71 -0.10
N ARG A 160 15.59 -5.60 -0.83
CA ARG A 160 16.08 -5.46 -2.21
C ARG A 160 17.62 -5.57 -2.25
N GLY A 161 18.15 -6.15 -3.34
CA GLY A 161 19.58 -6.50 -3.44
C GLY A 161 19.92 -7.92 -3.00
N SER A 162 18.94 -8.69 -2.52
CA SER A 162 19.09 -10.13 -2.35
C SER A 162 19.32 -10.83 -3.69
N GLU A 163 20.25 -11.81 -3.72
CA GLU A 163 20.56 -12.65 -4.89
C GLU A 163 19.32 -13.29 -5.54
N ARG A 164 18.31 -13.62 -4.72
CA ARG A 164 17.06 -14.23 -5.20
C ARG A 164 15.99 -13.17 -5.41
N TRP A 165 15.52 -13.05 -6.65
CA TRP A 165 14.53 -12.06 -7.09
C TRP A 165 13.20 -12.08 -6.32
N TRP A 166 12.80 -13.24 -5.78
CA TRP A 166 11.51 -13.42 -5.09
C TRP A 166 11.56 -13.00 -3.62
N ARG A 167 12.74 -12.89 -3.00
CA ARG A 167 12.86 -12.66 -1.56
C ARG A 167 12.28 -11.31 -1.16
N ALA A 168 12.69 -10.25 -1.83
CA ALA A 168 12.21 -8.90 -1.53
C ALA A 168 10.68 -8.74 -1.63
N PRO A 169 10.03 -9.07 -2.78
CA PRO A 169 8.58 -8.96 -2.87
C PRO A 169 7.82 -9.90 -1.92
N PHE A 170 8.35 -11.10 -1.64
CA PHE A 170 7.71 -12.06 -0.74
C PHE A 170 7.71 -11.55 0.72
N PHE A 171 8.88 -11.17 1.24
CA PHE A 171 8.98 -10.69 2.62
C PHE A 171 8.26 -9.36 2.81
N ALA A 172 8.29 -8.47 1.82
CA ALA A 172 7.55 -7.22 1.86
C ALA A 172 6.03 -7.43 1.95
N ALA A 173 5.48 -8.29 1.09
CA ALA A 173 4.06 -8.60 1.10
C ALA A 173 3.65 -9.31 2.40
N LEU A 174 4.41 -10.32 2.83
CA LEU A 174 4.09 -11.05 4.04
C LEU A 174 4.15 -10.15 5.28
N ALA A 175 5.17 -9.29 5.40
CA ALA A 175 5.28 -8.34 6.50
C ALA A 175 4.12 -7.34 6.51
N ALA A 176 3.72 -6.84 5.33
CA ALA A 176 2.57 -5.96 5.20
C ALA A 176 1.28 -6.58 5.73
N TYR A 177 0.97 -7.80 5.29
CA TYR A 177 -0.24 -8.49 5.72
C TYR A 177 -0.18 -8.92 7.17
N VAL A 178 0.95 -9.43 7.66
CA VAL A 178 1.11 -9.75 9.09
C VAL A 178 0.88 -8.49 9.94
N ALA A 179 1.52 -7.36 9.60
CA ALA A 179 1.31 -6.10 10.32
C ALA A 179 -0.16 -5.66 10.29
N GLN A 180 -0.83 -5.79 9.13
CA GLN A 180 -2.25 -5.50 9.00
C GLN A 180 -3.10 -6.39 9.90
N ALA A 181 -2.85 -7.70 9.92
CA ALA A 181 -3.63 -8.68 10.66
C ALA A 181 -3.56 -8.42 12.17
N PHE A 182 -2.36 -8.19 12.69
CA PHE A 182 -2.10 -7.95 14.11
C PHE A 182 -2.62 -6.60 14.60
N LEU A 183 -2.94 -5.65 13.70
CA LEU A 183 -3.59 -4.41 14.07
C LEU A 183 -5.11 -4.45 13.86
N TYR A 184 -5.55 -4.90 12.69
CA TYR A 184 -6.97 -4.87 12.30
C TYR A 184 -7.84 -5.72 13.22
N PHE A 185 -7.51 -7.01 13.38
CA PHE A 185 -8.40 -7.93 14.08
C PHE A 185 -8.54 -7.59 15.57
N PRO A 186 -7.45 -7.30 16.31
CA PRO A 186 -7.59 -6.86 17.70
C PRO A 186 -8.37 -5.56 17.82
N VAL A 187 -8.06 -4.53 17.03
CA VAL A 187 -8.72 -3.21 17.18
C VAL A 187 -10.19 -3.26 16.78
N ALA A 188 -10.54 -4.00 15.72
CA ALA A 188 -11.91 -4.08 15.22
C ALA A 188 -12.82 -4.99 16.06
N TYR A 189 -12.27 -6.05 16.68
CA TYR A 189 -13.08 -7.11 17.31
C TYR A 189 -12.79 -7.30 18.80
N TRP A 190 -12.01 -6.43 19.44
CA TRP A 190 -11.76 -6.50 20.88
C TRP A 190 -13.07 -6.50 21.67
N GLY A 191 -13.21 -7.43 22.61
CA GLY A 191 -14.43 -7.55 23.42
C GLY A 191 -15.67 -8.08 22.69
N SER A 192 -15.56 -8.44 21.40
CA SER A 192 -16.65 -9.08 20.66
C SER A 192 -16.69 -10.59 20.90
N ASN A 193 -17.86 -11.21 20.68
CA ASN A 193 -18.04 -12.67 20.69
C ASN A 193 -17.62 -13.35 19.37
N ALA A 194 -17.00 -12.60 18.46
CA ALA A 194 -16.58 -13.11 17.17
C ALA A 194 -15.32 -13.99 17.32
N PRO A 195 -15.15 -15.05 16.50
CA PRO A 195 -13.95 -15.88 16.50
C PRO A 195 -12.80 -15.19 15.73
N TRP A 196 -12.47 -13.95 16.09
CA TRP A 196 -11.57 -13.09 15.33
C TRP A 196 -10.13 -13.61 15.26
N LEU A 197 -9.69 -14.42 16.23
CA LEU A 197 -8.40 -15.13 16.16
C LEU A 197 -8.36 -16.13 14.99
N ASN A 198 -9.46 -16.86 14.75
CA ASN A 198 -9.54 -17.76 13.61
C ASN A 198 -9.55 -16.97 12.29
N TRP A 199 -10.26 -15.84 12.25
CA TRP A 199 -10.29 -14.96 11.09
C TRP A 199 -8.92 -14.33 10.79
N LEU A 200 -8.15 -13.98 11.82
CA LEU A 200 -6.77 -13.52 11.67
C LEU A 200 -5.91 -14.58 10.97
N VAL A 201 -5.98 -15.84 11.42
CA VAL A 201 -5.23 -16.95 10.80
C VAL A 201 -5.67 -17.15 9.35
N GLN A 202 -6.98 -17.11 9.07
CA GLN A 202 -7.50 -17.20 7.71
C GLN A 202 -6.97 -16.07 6.82
N TYR A 203 -6.97 -14.84 7.32
CA TYR A 203 -6.47 -13.70 6.59
C TYR A 203 -5.00 -13.87 6.23
N VAL A 204 -4.14 -14.26 7.18
CA VAL A 204 -2.71 -14.48 6.92
C VAL A 204 -2.51 -15.63 5.91
N ALA A 205 -3.31 -16.69 5.99
CA ALA A 205 -3.26 -17.80 5.03
C ALA A 205 -3.66 -17.37 3.61
N LEU A 206 -4.77 -16.64 3.46
CA LEU A 206 -5.21 -16.09 2.16
C LEU A 206 -4.18 -15.09 1.60
N ALA A 207 -3.60 -14.26 2.46
CA ALA A 207 -2.57 -13.31 2.11
C ALA A 207 -1.27 -14.00 1.63
N ALA A 208 -0.87 -15.11 2.25
CA ALA A 208 0.28 -15.90 1.81
C ALA A 208 0.05 -16.56 0.44
N LEU A 209 -1.17 -17.05 0.19
CA LEU A 209 -1.58 -17.55 -1.14
C LEU A 209 -1.56 -16.43 -2.18
N GLY A 210 -2.17 -15.28 -1.86
CA GLY A 210 -2.14 -14.10 -2.72
C GLY A 210 -0.73 -13.61 -3.03
N THR A 211 0.16 -13.63 -2.04
CA THR A 211 1.58 -13.30 -2.21
C THR A 211 2.27 -14.28 -3.17
N SER A 212 1.95 -15.57 -3.09
CA SER A 212 2.51 -16.58 -4.00
C SER A 212 2.09 -16.34 -5.45
N VAL A 213 0.82 -15.96 -5.68
CA VAL A 213 0.32 -15.55 -7.00
C VAL A 213 1.01 -14.26 -7.46
N PHE A 214 1.13 -13.28 -6.57
CA PHE A 214 1.79 -12.01 -6.85
C PHE A 214 3.26 -12.19 -7.27
N LEU A 215 3.98 -13.18 -6.76
CA LEU A 215 5.35 -13.45 -7.22
C LEU A 215 5.43 -13.75 -8.72
N GLY A 216 4.43 -14.44 -9.28
CA GLY A 216 4.33 -14.67 -10.72
C GLY A 216 4.15 -13.36 -11.51
N VAL A 217 3.23 -12.51 -11.06
CA VAL A 217 2.98 -11.18 -11.65
C VAL A 217 4.21 -10.29 -11.53
N TYR A 218 4.83 -10.27 -10.35
CA TYR A 218 6.04 -9.53 -10.08
C TYR A 218 7.16 -9.93 -11.02
N ARG A 219 7.36 -11.24 -11.22
CA ARG A 219 8.37 -11.78 -12.14
C ARG A 219 8.15 -11.30 -13.56
N ALA A 220 6.91 -11.30 -14.05
CA ALA A 220 6.56 -10.81 -15.38
C ALA A 220 6.87 -9.31 -15.53
N LEU A 221 6.62 -8.52 -14.49
CA LEU A 221 6.80 -7.07 -14.49
C LEU A 221 8.21 -6.59 -14.11
N MET A 222 9.13 -7.49 -13.74
CA MET A 222 10.50 -7.12 -13.37
C MET A 222 11.26 -6.38 -14.48
N ARG A 223 11.05 -6.78 -15.75
CA ARG A 223 11.71 -6.20 -16.93
C ARG A 223 11.18 -4.81 -17.30
N PRO A 224 9.85 -4.56 -17.38
CA PRO A 224 9.34 -3.21 -17.63
C PRO A 224 9.55 -2.26 -16.43
N LEU A 225 9.54 -2.80 -15.21
CA LEU A 225 9.77 -2.03 -13.97
C LEU A 225 11.22 -2.15 -13.51
N LYS A 226 12.17 -1.77 -14.37
CA LYS A 226 13.56 -1.62 -13.95
C LYS A 226 13.68 -0.48 -12.92
N PRO A 227 14.49 -0.66 -11.87
CA PRO A 227 14.80 0.42 -10.95
C PRO A 227 15.39 1.62 -11.70
N ARG A 228 14.98 2.83 -11.31
CA ARG A 228 15.72 4.03 -11.73
C ARG A 228 17.11 4.04 -11.09
N GLY A 229 18.09 4.68 -11.74
CA GLY A 229 19.48 4.72 -11.29
C GLY A 229 19.60 5.12 -9.82
N GLY A 230 20.46 4.42 -9.07
CA GLY A 230 20.61 4.58 -7.61
C GLY A 230 19.77 3.62 -6.77
N TRP A 231 18.80 2.91 -7.36
CA TRP A 231 17.92 1.97 -6.64
C TRP A 231 18.01 0.53 -7.15
N GLY A 232 19.05 0.22 -7.95
CA GLY A 232 19.34 -1.12 -8.41
C GLY A 232 20.05 -1.91 -7.33
N GLY A 233 19.36 -2.91 -6.78
CA GLY A 233 20.01 -4.12 -6.29
C GLY A 233 20.23 -5.09 -7.45
#